data_AF-A0A4R5P2P3-F1
#
_entry.id   AF-A0A4R5P2P3-F1
#
_cell.length_a   1.000
_cell.length_b   1.000
_cell.length_c   1.000
_cell.angle_alpha   90.00
_cell.angle_beta   90.00
_cell.angle_gamma   90.00
#
_symmetry.space_group_name_H-M   'P 1'
#
loop_
_entity.id
_entity.type
_entity.pdbx_description
1 polymer ?
#
loop_
_entity_poly.entity_id
_entity_poly.type
_entity_poly.pdbx_seq_one_letter_code
_entity_poly.pdbx_strand_id
1 'polypeptide(L)'
;MSILDIKAESCTGKRFNIEIQITDAKDYDKRALYYWAKLYTEQLEISRSYDILSKAIGIHILNFTSIPTSEKYHNIFHIKEIDNNIHYFKDLELHTIELKKFINDKDSTLSDIVSKVSSGLDRWVTFLSRHDLLNKEHLPSALNRPVA
;
A
#
# COMPACT_ATOMS: atom_id res chain seq x y z
N MET A 1 -2.68 -19.37 5.31
CA MET A 1 -2.54 -17.97 4.88
C MET A 1 -1.54 -17.31 5.80
N SER A 2 -0.52 -16.64 5.26
CA SER A 2 0.32 -15.73 6.05
C SER A 2 -0.08 -14.32 5.65
N ILE A 3 -0.50 -13.52 6.64
CA ILE A 3 -0.87 -12.11 6.50
C ILE A 3 -0.04 -11.39 7.56
N LEU A 4 0.76 -10.43 7.13
CA LEU A 4 1.35 -9.46 8.04
C LEU A 4 0.42 -8.26 8.05
N ASP A 5 -0.05 -7.90 9.25
CA ASP A 5 -0.91 -6.75 9.50
C ASP A 5 -0.21 -5.80 10.48
N ILE A 6 -0.08 -4.53 10.11
CA ILE A 6 0.51 -3.48 10.93
C ILE A 6 -0.49 -2.33 11.03
N LYS A 7 -0.90 -2.02 12.26
CA LYS A 7 -1.65 -0.80 12.56
C LYS A 7 -0.68 0.29 13.02
N ALA A 8 -0.85 1.48 12.46
CA ALA A 8 -0.06 2.64 12.85
C ALA A 8 -0.93 3.90 12.99
N GLU A 9 -0.42 4.87 13.73
CA GLU A 9 -1.04 6.19 13.93
C GLU A 9 0.02 7.27 13.64
N SER A 10 -0.33 8.28 12.85
CA SER A 10 0.55 9.44 12.67
C SER A 10 0.48 10.39 13.86
N CYS A 11 1.47 11.29 13.98
CA CYS A 11 1.43 12.40 14.94
C CYS A 11 0.24 13.36 14.75
N THR A 12 -0.48 13.26 13.64
CA THR A 12 -1.70 14.04 13.35
C THR A 12 -2.98 13.22 13.52
N GLY A 13 -2.91 12.02 14.13
CA GLY A 13 -4.06 11.15 14.40
C GLY A 13 -4.55 10.30 13.23
N LYS A 14 -3.93 10.37 12.03
CA LYS A 14 -4.35 9.52 10.91
C LYS A 14 -4.06 8.06 11.24
N ARG A 15 -5.00 7.18 10.91
CA ARG A 15 -4.89 5.74 11.15
C ARG A 15 -4.43 5.02 9.89
N PHE A 16 -3.56 4.04 10.05
CA PHE A 16 -3.05 3.22 8.95
C PHE A 16 -3.25 1.75 9.25
N ASN A 17 -3.70 1.00 8.26
CA ASN A 17 -3.73 -0.46 8.25
C ASN A 17 -2.86 -0.93 7.08
N ILE A 18 -1.71 -1.54 7.36
CA ILE A 18 -0.75 -1.96 6.35
C ILE A 18 -0.76 -3.48 6.28
N GLU A 19 -1.21 -4.03 5.15
CA GLU A 19 -1.28 -5.47 4.94
C GLU A 19 -0.36 -5.91 3.81
N ILE A 20 0.36 -7.02 4.02
CA ILE A 20 1.08 -7.73 2.97
C ILE A 20 0.37 -9.05 2.67
N GLN A 21 0.03 -9.27 1.39
CA GLN A 21 -0.73 -10.44 0.97
C GLN A 21 -0.05 -11.17 -0.20
N ILE A 22 0.30 -12.44 0.04
CA ILE A 22 1.07 -13.27 -0.91
C ILE A 22 0.17 -14.05 -1.87
N THR A 23 -0.93 -14.59 -1.35
CA THR A 23 -1.87 -15.42 -2.12
C THR A 23 -3.05 -14.57 -2.56
N ASP A 24 -3.44 -14.73 -3.83
CA ASP A 24 -4.67 -14.16 -4.36
C ASP A 24 -5.87 -14.71 -3.59
N ALA A 25 -6.60 -13.81 -2.95
CA ALA A 25 -7.85 -14.11 -2.26
C ALA A 25 -8.99 -13.52 -3.09
N LYS A 26 -9.88 -14.38 -3.59
CA LYS A 26 -11.03 -13.98 -4.43
C LYS A 26 -11.91 -12.87 -3.84
N ASP A 27 -11.89 -12.69 -2.51
CA ASP A 27 -12.66 -11.65 -1.79
C ASP A 27 -11.76 -10.52 -1.24
N TYR A 28 -10.59 -10.29 -1.85
CA TYR A 28 -9.65 -9.25 -1.41
C TYR A 28 -10.29 -7.86 -1.30
N ASP A 29 -11.10 -7.48 -2.29
CA ASP A 29 -11.79 -6.20 -2.37
C ASP A 29 -12.72 -5.96 -1.16
N LYS A 30 -13.55 -6.94 -0.82
CA LYS A 30 -14.44 -6.89 0.35
C LYS A 30 -13.63 -6.87 1.64
N ARG A 31 -12.55 -7.64 1.71
CA ARG A 31 -11.68 -7.73 2.88
C ARG A 31 -10.96 -6.41 3.14
N ALA A 32 -10.48 -5.75 2.08
CA ALA A 32 -9.89 -4.41 2.12
C ALA A 32 -10.87 -3.39 2.73
N LEU A 33 -12.13 -3.39 2.28
CA LEU A 33 -13.17 -2.53 2.83
C LEU A 33 -13.53 -2.88 4.28
N TYR A 34 -13.63 -4.18 4.60
CA TYR A 34 -13.92 -4.66 5.95
C TYR A 34 -12.87 -4.18 6.97
N TYR A 35 -11.58 -4.35 6.66
CA TYR A 35 -10.52 -3.93 7.57
C TYR A 35 -10.38 -2.41 7.65
N TRP A 36 -10.58 -1.69 6.55
CA TRP A 36 -10.67 -0.23 6.60
C TRP A 36 -11.79 0.25 7.52
N ALA A 37 -13.00 -0.32 7.37
CA ALA A 37 -14.15 0.05 8.20
C ALA A 37 -13.88 -0.26 9.67
N LYS A 38 -13.29 -1.44 9.95
CA LYS A 38 -12.87 -1.82 11.30
C LYS A 38 -11.90 -0.80 11.90
N LEU A 39 -10.83 -0.46 11.17
CA LEU A 39 -9.86 0.57 11.59
C LEU A 39 -10.54 1.91 11.89
N TYR A 40 -11.50 2.32 11.06
CA TYR A 40 -12.21 3.58 11.25
C TYR A 40 -13.09 3.57 12.51
N THR A 41 -13.82 2.48 12.75
CA THR A 41 -14.71 2.33 13.91
C THR A 41 -13.95 2.17 15.24
N GLU A 42 -12.76 1.55 15.23
CA GLU A 42 -11.94 1.36 16.42
C GLU A 42 -11.44 2.68 17.05
N GLN A 43 -11.57 3.80 16.33
CA GLN A 43 -11.25 5.14 16.85
C GLN A 43 -12.26 5.64 17.88
N LEU A 44 -13.50 5.14 17.85
CA LEU A 44 -14.60 5.71 18.62
C LEU A 44 -14.97 4.81 19.80
N GLU A 45 -14.72 5.30 21.01
CA GLU A 45 -15.21 4.68 22.24
C GLU A 45 -16.69 5.03 22.48
N ILE A 46 -17.36 4.24 23.33
CA ILE A 46 -18.75 4.49 23.72
C ILE A 46 -18.90 5.91 24.27
N SER A 47 -19.95 6.60 23.85
CA SER A 47 -20.30 7.97 24.29
C SER A 47 -19.31 9.08 23.88
N ARG A 48 -18.39 8.82 22.95
CA ARG A 48 -17.57 9.86 22.30
C ARG A 48 -18.27 10.47 21.09
N SER A 49 -17.91 11.71 20.77
CA SER A 49 -18.43 12.44 19.61
C SER A 49 -17.66 12.09 18.34
N TYR A 50 -18.31 12.18 17.18
CA TYR A 50 -17.75 11.77 15.88
C TYR A 50 -16.67 12.71 15.32
N ASP A 51 -16.53 13.92 15.86
CA ASP A 51 -15.50 14.89 15.46
C ASP A 51 -14.07 14.41 15.75
N ILE A 52 -13.91 13.40 16.60
CA ILE A 52 -12.60 12.78 16.89
C ILE A 52 -12.14 11.83 15.78
N LEU A 53 -13.04 11.41 14.89
CA LEU A 53 -12.70 10.47 13.83
C LEU A 53 -11.70 11.11 12.87
N SER A 54 -10.58 10.42 12.68
CA SER A 54 -9.54 10.83 11.76
C SER A 54 -9.50 9.92 10.54
N LYS A 55 -8.95 10.45 9.45
CA LYS A 55 -8.73 9.72 8.20
C LYS A 55 -8.06 8.36 8.46
N ALA A 56 -8.65 7.32 7.89
CA ALA A 56 -8.15 5.96 7.90
C ALA A 56 -7.62 5.58 6.51
N ILE A 57 -6.42 5.02 6.46
CA ILE A 57 -5.69 4.71 5.24
C ILE A 57 -5.36 3.21 5.25
N GLY A 58 -5.95 2.45 4.33
CA GLY A 58 -5.55 1.06 4.09
C GLY A 58 -4.43 1.01 3.05
N ILE A 59 -3.33 0.33 3.35
CA ILE A 59 -2.21 0.13 2.42
C ILE A 59 -2.02 -1.36 2.21
N HIS A 60 -2.36 -1.86 1.03
CA HIS A 60 -2.27 -3.28 0.70
C HIS A 60 -1.14 -3.52 -0.30
N ILE A 61 -0.13 -4.25 0.15
CA ILE A 61 1.00 -4.69 -0.67
C ILE A 61 0.72 -6.11 -1.16
N LEU A 62 0.57 -6.27 -2.47
CA LEU A 62 0.02 -7.47 -3.10
C LEU A 62 1.07 -8.15 -3.99
N ASN A 63 1.24 -9.47 -3.81
CA ASN A 63 2.04 -10.29 -4.73
C ASN A 63 1.19 -10.93 -5.86
N PHE A 64 0.11 -10.27 -6.25
CA PHE A 64 -0.80 -10.67 -7.33
C PHE A 64 -1.40 -9.42 -7.99
N THR A 65 -2.00 -9.61 -9.17
CA THR A 65 -2.69 -8.55 -9.89
C THR A 65 -4.14 -8.52 -9.44
N SER A 66 -4.51 -7.50 -8.68
CA SER A 66 -5.87 -7.25 -8.23
C SER A 66 -6.63 -6.28 -9.13
N ILE A 67 -5.94 -5.35 -9.79
CA ILE A 67 -6.57 -4.30 -10.61
C ILE A 67 -6.11 -4.46 -12.07
N PRO A 68 -6.62 -5.44 -12.83
CA PRO A 68 -6.11 -5.76 -14.16
C PRO A 68 -6.27 -4.62 -15.18
N THR A 69 -7.19 -3.68 -14.94
CA THR A 69 -7.45 -2.52 -15.82
C THR A 69 -6.46 -1.37 -15.63
N SER A 70 -5.61 -1.41 -14.58
CA SER A 70 -4.62 -0.37 -14.32
C SER A 70 -3.22 -0.92 -14.56
N GLU A 71 -2.44 -0.26 -15.42
CA GLU A 71 -1.02 -0.57 -15.63
C GLU A 71 -0.14 -0.09 -14.47
N LYS A 72 -0.68 0.74 -13.56
CA LYS A 72 0.09 1.25 -12.42
C LYS A 72 0.27 0.16 -11.37
N TYR A 73 1.50 0.07 -10.85
CA TYR A 73 1.78 -0.77 -9.69
C TYR A 73 1.23 -0.18 -8.39
N HIS A 74 1.10 1.15 -8.30
CA HIS A 74 0.51 1.86 -7.16
C HIS A 74 -0.79 2.56 -7.56
N ASN A 75 -1.90 2.17 -6.95
CA ASN A 75 -3.20 2.81 -7.11
C ASN A 75 -3.69 3.39 -5.78
N ILE A 76 -4.39 4.52 -5.85
CA ILE A 76 -5.02 5.19 -4.71
C ILE A 76 -6.50 5.34 -5.03
N PHE A 77 -7.35 4.90 -4.12
CA PHE A 77 -8.80 4.93 -4.25
C PHE A 77 -9.43 5.83 -3.19
N HIS A 78 -10.42 6.62 -3.62
CA HIS A 78 -11.22 7.53 -2.81
C HIS A 78 -12.70 7.39 -3.17
N ILE A 79 -13.59 7.79 -2.26
CA ILE A 79 -15.01 7.95 -2.56
C ILE A 79 -15.21 9.27 -3.30
N LYS A 80 -15.92 9.24 -4.43
CA LYS A 80 -16.27 10.41 -5.22
C LYS A 80 -17.74 10.38 -5.62
N GLU A 81 -18.32 11.56 -5.76
CA GLU A 81 -19.61 11.74 -6.43
C GLU A 81 -19.49 11.31 -7.91
N ILE A 82 -20.53 10.68 -8.46
CA ILE A 82 -20.49 9.99 -9.75
C ILE A 82 -20.44 10.97 -10.92
N ASP A 83 -21.24 12.05 -10.87
CA ASP A 83 -21.43 12.94 -12.02
C ASP A 83 -20.31 13.99 -12.14
N ASN A 84 -19.90 14.57 -11.02
CA ASN A 84 -18.93 15.68 -10.99
C ASN A 84 -17.61 15.34 -10.29
N ASN A 85 -17.42 14.10 -9.85
CA ASN A 85 -16.19 13.63 -9.20
C ASN A 85 -15.78 14.38 -7.92
N ILE A 86 -16.72 15.06 -7.23
CA ILE A 86 -16.42 15.72 -5.96
C ILE A 86 -15.94 14.69 -4.93
N HIS A 87 -14.79 14.98 -4.33
CA HIS A 87 -14.21 14.22 -3.23
C HIS A 87 -14.63 14.83 -1.89
N TYR A 88 -15.89 14.60 -1.51
CA TYR A 88 -16.48 15.13 -0.27
C TYR A 88 -16.02 14.36 0.97
N PHE A 89 -16.11 13.03 0.93
CA PHE A 89 -15.70 12.14 2.02
C PHE A 89 -14.20 11.84 1.92
N LYS A 90 -13.39 12.50 2.76
CA LYS A 90 -11.92 12.48 2.66
C LYS A 90 -11.23 11.46 3.56
N ASP A 91 -11.99 10.83 4.45
CA ASP A 91 -11.46 9.97 5.51
C ASP A 91 -11.23 8.53 5.06
N LEU A 92 -11.81 8.12 3.92
CA LEU A 92 -11.52 6.83 3.29
C LEU A 92 -10.44 6.99 2.22
N GLU A 93 -9.35 6.25 2.39
CA GLU A 93 -8.32 6.11 1.37
C GLU A 93 -7.78 4.68 1.37
N LEU A 94 -7.67 4.09 0.19
CA LEU A 94 -7.10 2.75 0.01
C LEU A 94 -5.97 2.81 -1.02
N HIS A 95 -4.82 2.24 -0.67
CA HIS A 95 -3.67 2.08 -1.53
C HIS A 95 -3.52 0.61 -1.90
N THR A 96 -3.33 0.33 -3.18
CA THR A 96 -2.86 -0.98 -3.63
C THR A 96 -1.48 -0.84 -4.25
N ILE A 97 -0.55 -1.68 -3.80
CA ILE A 97 0.83 -1.75 -4.29
C ILE A 97 1.04 -3.17 -4.83
N GLU A 98 0.85 -3.35 -6.13
CA GLU A 98 0.93 -4.63 -6.84
C GLU A 98 2.37 -4.89 -7.28
N LEU A 99 3.12 -5.65 -6.47
CA LEU A 99 4.56 -5.88 -6.63
C LEU A 99 4.93 -6.41 -8.02
N LYS A 100 4.10 -7.32 -8.56
CA LYS A 100 4.29 -7.93 -9.89
C LYS A 100 4.28 -6.93 -11.04
N LYS A 101 3.59 -5.80 -10.90
CA LYS A 101 3.54 -4.75 -11.94
C LYS A 101 4.78 -3.85 -11.94
N PHE A 102 5.51 -3.80 -10.83
CA PHE A 102 6.72 -2.97 -10.73
C PHE A 102 7.92 -3.65 -11.40
N ILE A 103 8.10 -4.95 -11.16
CA ILE A 103 9.16 -5.76 -11.77
C ILE A 103 8.49 -6.90 -12.53
N ASN A 104 8.20 -6.62 -13.81
CA ASN A 104 7.41 -7.49 -14.66
C ASN A 104 8.22 -8.66 -15.25
N ASP A 105 9.54 -8.69 -15.08
CA ASP A 105 10.42 -9.64 -15.76
C ASP A 105 11.35 -10.36 -14.78
N LYS A 106 11.31 -11.70 -14.79
CA LYS A 106 12.18 -12.55 -13.96
C LYS A 106 13.65 -12.39 -14.33
N ASP A 107 13.91 -11.97 -15.57
CA ASP A 107 15.27 -11.77 -16.10
C ASP A 107 15.78 -10.34 -15.92
N SER A 108 15.00 -9.46 -15.25
CA SER A 108 15.43 -8.08 -14.96
C SER A 108 16.74 -8.10 -14.17
N THR A 109 17.77 -7.44 -14.70
CA THR A 109 19.06 -7.28 -14.03
C THR A 109 18.99 -6.22 -12.92
N LEU A 110 19.99 -6.19 -12.05
CA LEU A 110 20.08 -5.17 -10.99
C LEU A 110 20.16 -3.75 -11.58
N SER A 111 20.81 -3.57 -12.74
CA SER A 111 20.85 -2.29 -13.45
C SER A 111 19.47 -1.83 -13.93
N ASP A 112 18.66 -2.75 -14.49
CA ASP A 112 17.31 -2.44 -14.95
C ASP A 112 16.43 -1.96 -13.79
N ILE A 113 16.54 -2.64 -12.65
CA ILE A 113 15.82 -2.29 -11.43
C ILE A 113 16.26 -0.92 -10.91
N VAL A 114 17.57 -0.67 -10.81
CA VAL A 114 18.09 0.62 -10.31
C VAL A 114 17.62 1.78 -11.17
N SER A 115 17.55 1.60 -12.50
CA SER A 115 17.05 2.64 -13.42
C SER A 115 15.60 3.04 -13.17
N LYS A 116 14.78 2.14 -12.61
CA LYS A 116 13.36 2.36 -12.29
C LYS A 116 13.15 2.97 -10.90
N VAL A 117 14.17 2.95 -10.04
CA VAL A 117 14.04 3.42 -8.66
C VAL A 117 14.26 4.92 -8.59
N SER A 118 13.18 5.65 -8.32
CA SER A 118 13.18 7.11 -8.22
C SER A 118 12.73 7.61 -6.85
N SER A 119 11.94 6.82 -6.13
CA SER A 119 11.30 7.19 -4.86
C SER A 119 11.63 6.23 -3.71
N GLY A 120 11.30 6.64 -2.49
CA GLY A 120 11.39 5.76 -1.32
C GLY A 120 10.47 4.53 -1.44
N LEU A 121 9.29 4.70 -2.04
CA LEU A 121 8.38 3.58 -2.31
C LEU A 121 9.00 2.60 -3.30
N ASP A 122 9.60 3.09 -4.40
CA ASP A 122 10.27 2.24 -5.38
C ASP A 122 11.38 1.39 -4.73
N ARG A 123 12.15 1.97 -3.79
CA ARG A 123 13.17 1.23 -3.02
C ARG A 123 12.54 0.09 -2.22
N TRP A 124 11.44 0.35 -1.51
CA TRP A 124 10.73 -0.67 -0.73
C TRP A 124 10.12 -1.75 -1.62
N VAL A 125 9.51 -1.37 -2.74
CA VAL A 125 8.92 -2.32 -3.69
C VAL A 125 10.01 -3.18 -4.34
N THR A 126 11.15 -2.61 -4.72
CA THR A 126 12.33 -3.37 -5.15
C THR A 126 12.78 -4.35 -4.08
N PHE A 127 12.89 -3.91 -2.82
CA PHE A 127 13.30 -4.76 -1.71
C PHE A 127 12.35 -5.95 -1.51
N LEU A 128 11.04 -5.69 -1.47
CA LEU A 128 10.03 -6.72 -1.26
C LEU A 128 9.91 -7.69 -2.44
N SER A 129 10.26 -7.25 -3.65
CA SER A 129 10.10 -8.03 -4.87
C SER A 129 11.36 -8.81 -5.28
N ARG A 130 12.57 -8.25 -5.04
CA ARG A 130 13.85 -8.82 -5.47
C ARG A 130 14.86 -8.97 -4.32
N HIS A 131 14.36 -9.39 -3.15
CA HIS A 131 15.21 -9.69 -2.00
C HIS A 131 16.35 -10.68 -2.32
N ASP A 132 16.13 -11.57 -3.30
CA ASP A 132 17.10 -12.53 -3.83
C ASP A 132 18.35 -11.88 -4.43
N LEU A 133 18.20 -10.69 -5.05
CA LEU A 133 19.31 -9.95 -5.65
C LEU A 133 19.96 -8.95 -4.68
N LEU A 134 19.35 -8.70 -3.53
CA LEU A 134 19.75 -7.62 -2.62
C LEU A 134 20.62 -8.16 -1.49
N ASN A 135 21.89 -8.37 -1.80
CA ASN A 135 22.92 -8.63 -0.80
C ASN A 135 23.37 -7.31 -0.14
N LYS A 136 23.25 -7.21 1.18
CA LYS A 136 23.67 -6.03 1.97
C LYS A 136 25.10 -5.58 1.68
N GLU A 137 26.00 -6.51 1.36
CA GLU A 137 27.41 -6.20 1.08
C GLU A 137 27.64 -5.58 -0.31
N HIS A 138 26.68 -5.75 -1.23
CA HIS A 138 26.82 -5.37 -2.64
C HIS A 138 25.63 -4.54 -3.15
N LEU A 139 24.98 -3.78 -2.25
CA LEU A 139 23.82 -2.97 -2.60
C LEU A 139 24.23 -1.74 -3.43
N PRO A 140 23.60 -1.49 -4.60
CA PRO A 140 23.84 -0.28 -5.38
C PRO A 140 23.57 0.98 -4.55
N SER A 141 24.38 2.01 -4.74
CA SER A 141 24.30 3.27 -3.96
C SER A 141 22.94 3.97 -4.05
N ALA A 142 22.20 3.78 -5.14
CA ALA A 142 20.84 4.30 -5.31
C ALA A 142 19.80 3.66 -4.36
N LEU A 143 20.03 2.41 -3.96
CA LEU A 143 19.21 1.65 -3.02
C LEU A 143 19.69 1.80 -1.56
N ASN A 144 20.95 2.21 -1.35
CA ASN A 144 21.59 2.30 -0.04
C ASN A 144 21.49 3.69 0.63
N ARG A 145 20.61 4.57 0.15
CA ARG A 145 20.38 5.88 0.79
C ARG A 145 19.21 5.78 1.76
N PRO A 146 19.35 6.27 3.01
CA PRO A 146 18.22 6.35 3.93
C PRO A 146 17.11 7.19 3.30
N VAL A 147 15.87 6.73 3.43
CA VAL A 147 14.70 7.53 3.03
C VAL A 147 14.64 8.69 4.02
N ALA A 148 14.81 9.92 3.51
CA ALA A 148 14.68 11.15 4.29
C ALA A 148 13.25 11.34 4.79
#